data_AF-R5GM32-F1
#
_entry.id   AF-R5GM32-F1
#
_cell.length_a   1.000
_cell.length_b   1.000
_cell.length_c   1.000
_cell.angle_alpha   90.00
_cell.angle_beta   90.00
_cell.angle_gamma   90.00
#
_symmetry.space_group_name_H-M   'P 1'
#
loop_
_entity.id
_entity.type
_entity.pdbx_description
1 polymer ?
#
loop_
_entity_poly.entity_id
_entity_poly.type
_entity_poly.pdbx_seq_one_letter_code
_entity_poly.pdbx_strand_id
1 'polypeptide(L)'
;MADIRVGKVSSVNVSARTARVIFSDRGDMVSGELVVLRNSPLITADITTGNKKWSVTETYASVPRTLGRGEHYDNAEPDNILGTLSSEGHKADINVYGWLPYIGQVVVCLIPSNGEGCGYIIGGV
;
A
#
# COMPACT_ATOMS: atom_id res chain seq x y z
N MET A 1 5.81 -27.16 1.63
CA MET A 1 4.98 -26.64 0.52
C MET A 1 4.11 -25.50 1.04
N ALA A 2 4.41 -24.25 0.68
CA ALA A 2 3.59 -23.12 1.10
C ALA A 2 2.19 -23.24 0.47
N ASP A 3 1.18 -22.82 1.22
CA ASP A 3 -0.23 -22.93 0.84
C ASP A 3 -0.79 -21.53 0.53
N ILE A 4 -1.56 -21.41 -0.54
CA ILE A 4 -2.19 -20.15 -0.95
C ILE A 4 -3.65 -20.23 -0.58
N ARG A 5 -4.12 -19.26 0.21
CA ARG A 5 -5.50 -19.24 0.73
C ARG A 5 -6.17 -17.92 0.44
N VAL A 6 -7.49 -17.96 0.35
CA VAL A 6 -8.33 -16.77 0.24
C VAL A 6 -9.19 -16.69 1.50
N GLY A 7 -9.32 -15.49 2.05
CA GLY A 7 -10.14 -15.29 3.25
C GLY A 7 -10.62 -13.87 3.40
N LYS A 8 -11.47 -13.64 4.40
CA LYS A 8 -12.09 -12.34 4.68
C LYS A 8 -11.44 -11.67 5.87
N VAL A 9 -11.02 -10.42 5.71
CA VAL A 9 -10.33 -9.66 6.77
C VAL A 9 -11.28 -9.42 7.95
N SER A 10 -10.85 -9.75 9.16
CA SER A 10 -11.64 -9.59 10.39
C SER A 10 -11.18 -8.42 11.25
N SER A 11 -9.88 -8.09 11.23
CA SER A 11 -9.31 -6.95 11.95
C SER A 11 -8.04 -6.46 11.27
N VAL A 12 -7.71 -5.18 11.47
CA VAL A 12 -6.53 -4.53 10.88
C VAL A 12 -5.80 -3.77 11.98
N ASN A 13 -4.50 -4.02 12.10
CA ASN A 13 -3.60 -3.27 12.97
C ASN A 13 -2.69 -2.38 12.09
N VAL A 14 -3.06 -1.11 12.03
CA VAL A 14 -2.39 -0.12 11.18
C VAL A 14 -0.95 0.13 11.62
N SER A 15 -0.68 0.21 12.94
CA SER A 15 0.67 0.52 13.44
C SER A 15 1.65 -0.64 13.24
N ALA A 16 1.18 -1.88 13.30
CA ALA A 16 2.00 -3.08 13.05
C ALA A 16 2.00 -3.53 11.58
N ARG A 17 1.15 -2.92 10.72
CA ARG A 17 0.93 -3.34 9.33
C ARG A 17 0.52 -4.82 9.20
N THR A 18 -0.37 -5.25 10.11
CA THR A 18 -0.89 -6.62 10.14
C THR A 18 -2.42 -6.63 10.04
N ALA A 19 -2.97 -7.77 9.66
CA ALA A 19 -4.41 -8.00 9.72
C ALA A 19 -4.71 -9.47 10.03
N ARG A 20 -5.90 -9.72 10.60
CA ARG A 20 -6.43 -11.07 10.79
C ARG A 20 -7.44 -11.40 9.70
N VAL A 21 -7.49 -12.67 9.33
CA VAL A 21 -8.30 -13.17 8.22
C VAL A 21 -9.06 -14.40 8.67
N ILE A 22 -10.35 -14.45 8.33
CA ILE A 22 -11.23 -15.60 8.49
C ILE A 22 -11.08 -16.47 7.24
N PHE A 23 -10.68 -17.73 7.46
CA PHE A 23 -10.54 -18.74 6.43
C PHE A 23 -11.73 -19.71 6.50
N SER A 24 -12.73 -19.50 5.64
CA SER A 24 -13.94 -20.33 5.61
C SER A 24 -13.64 -21.77 5.18
N ASP A 25 -12.61 -21.98 4.38
CA ASP A 25 -12.10 -23.31 3.99
C ASP A 25 -11.46 -24.08 5.16
N ARG A 26 -11.34 -23.44 6.33
CA ARG A 26 -10.85 -24.02 7.60
C ARG A 26 -11.89 -23.91 8.72
N GLY A 27 -13.18 -23.98 8.38
CA GLY A 27 -14.25 -23.90 9.38
C GLY A 27 -14.29 -22.54 10.08
N ASP A 28 -14.12 -21.48 9.29
CA ASP A 28 -14.11 -20.08 9.75
C ASP A 28 -13.02 -19.77 10.80
N MET A 29 -11.91 -20.50 10.75
CA MET A 29 -10.75 -20.25 11.60
C MET A 29 -10.22 -18.83 11.36
N VAL A 30 -9.99 -18.10 12.46
CA VAL A 30 -9.37 -16.78 12.45
C VAL A 30 -7.85 -16.93 12.55
N SER A 31 -7.12 -16.27 11.66
CA SER A 31 -5.66 -16.27 11.67
C SER A 31 -5.06 -15.52 12.89
N GLY A 32 -3.75 -15.68 13.09
CA GLY A 32 -2.96 -14.70 13.83
C GLY A 32 -2.83 -13.37 13.07
N GLU A 33 -1.98 -12.47 13.58
CA GLU A 33 -1.64 -11.22 12.89
C GLU A 33 -0.78 -11.53 11.66
N LEU A 34 -1.41 -11.53 10.47
CA LEU A 34 -0.72 -11.75 9.21
C LEU A 34 -0.09 -10.45 8.73
N VAL A 35 1.17 -10.49 8.33
CA VAL A 35 1.89 -9.32 7.82
C VAL A 35 1.33 -8.95 6.46
N VAL A 36 0.96 -7.68 6.26
CA VAL A 36 0.52 -7.19 4.96
C VAL A 36 1.74 -6.81 4.12
N LEU A 37 1.96 -7.55 3.04
CA LEU A 37 3.06 -7.33 2.13
C LEU A 37 2.99 -5.91 1.58
N ARG A 38 4.14 -5.23 1.60
CA ARG A 38 4.26 -3.86 1.09
C ARG A 38 4.25 -3.92 -0.44
N ASN A 39 3.36 -3.16 -1.04
CA ASN A 39 3.44 -2.80 -2.46
C ASN A 39 3.76 -1.31 -2.54
N SER A 40 4.85 -0.97 -3.23
CA SER A 40 5.16 0.44 -3.53
C SER A 40 4.10 0.96 -4.50
N PRO A 41 3.27 1.94 -4.10
CA PRO A 41 2.31 2.52 -5.02
C PRO A 41 3.08 3.19 -6.17
N LEU A 42 2.71 2.87 -7.42
CA LEU A 42 3.16 3.68 -8.56
C LEU A 42 2.15 4.80 -8.77
N ILE A 43 2.64 6.02 -8.75
CA ILE A 43 1.82 7.21 -8.76
C ILE A 43 2.39 8.12 -9.81
N THR A 44 1.54 8.47 -10.76
CA THR A 44 1.90 9.32 -11.87
C THR A 44 0.86 10.42 -11.93
N ALA A 45 1.31 11.66 -11.77
CA ALA A 45 0.47 12.84 -11.95
C ALA A 45 1.01 13.66 -13.12
N ASP A 46 0.21 13.80 -14.18
CA ASP A 46 0.48 14.73 -15.27
C ASP A 46 -0.46 15.93 -15.14
N ILE A 47 0.07 17.04 -14.64
CA ILE A 47 -0.72 18.26 -14.43
C ILE A 47 -0.46 19.21 -15.61
N THR A 48 -1.50 19.45 -16.41
CA THR A 48 -1.48 20.42 -17.52
C THR A 48 -2.55 21.48 -17.32
N THR A 49 -2.18 22.76 -17.35
CA THR A 49 -3.14 23.88 -17.33
C THR A 49 -2.75 24.86 -18.43
N GLY A 50 -3.68 25.16 -19.34
CA GLY A 50 -3.46 26.12 -20.43
C GLY A 50 -2.18 25.85 -21.24
N ASN A 51 -1.91 24.59 -21.60
CA ASN A 51 -0.70 24.11 -22.30
C ASN A 51 0.64 24.30 -21.56
N LYS A 52 0.63 24.59 -20.25
CA LYS A 52 1.84 24.64 -19.42
C LYS A 52 1.91 23.40 -18.53
N LYS A 53 3.08 22.76 -18.53
CA LYS A 53 3.42 21.63 -17.64
C LYS A 53 4.05 22.19 -16.37
N TRP A 54 3.63 21.66 -15.22
CA TRP A 54 4.06 22.13 -13.91
C TRP A 54 5.05 21.17 -13.26
N SER A 55 5.92 21.70 -12.40
CA SER A 55 6.89 20.93 -11.62
C SER A 55 6.18 20.19 -10.48
N VAL A 56 6.43 18.89 -10.38
CA VAL A 56 5.92 18.02 -9.31
C VAL A 56 7.11 17.61 -8.45
N THR A 57 7.00 17.72 -7.12
CA THR A 57 8.00 17.16 -6.20
C THR A 57 7.42 15.89 -5.57
N GLU A 58 8.04 14.76 -5.87
CA GLU A 58 7.57 13.44 -5.44
C GLU A 58 8.52 12.90 -4.38
N THR A 59 8.03 12.49 -3.20
CA THR A 59 8.84 11.78 -2.18
C THR A 59 8.37 10.34 -2.06
N TYR A 60 9.26 9.39 -2.37
CA TYR A 60 8.97 7.97 -2.33
C TYR A 60 9.71 7.28 -1.17
N ALA A 61 9.04 6.38 -0.46
CA ALA A 61 9.59 5.45 0.52
C ALA A 61 10.36 4.32 -0.19
N SER A 62 11.41 4.67 -0.92
CA SER A 62 12.14 3.74 -1.79
C SER A 62 13.59 4.15 -1.99
N VAL A 63 14.37 3.28 -2.65
CA VAL A 63 15.73 3.62 -3.10
C VAL A 63 15.68 4.53 -4.33
N PRO A 64 16.72 5.34 -4.58
CA PRO A 64 16.79 6.18 -5.77
C PRO A 64 16.59 5.39 -7.07
N ARG A 65 15.63 5.83 -7.90
CA ARG A 65 15.29 5.23 -9.21
C ARG A 65 15.66 6.11 -10.40
N THR A 66 16.14 7.33 -10.14
CA THR A 66 16.74 8.24 -11.15
C THR A 66 15.80 8.53 -12.32
N LEU A 67 14.57 8.95 -12.01
CA LEU A 67 13.51 9.19 -12.99
C LEU A 67 13.60 10.58 -13.65
N GLY A 68 14.36 11.50 -13.08
CA GLY A 68 14.70 12.81 -13.68
C GLY A 68 13.58 13.85 -13.61
N ARG A 69 12.71 13.77 -12.59
CA ARG A 69 11.50 14.59 -12.40
C ARG A 69 11.57 15.52 -11.19
N GLY A 70 12.67 15.53 -10.44
CA GLY A 70 12.81 16.31 -9.19
C GLY A 70 12.39 15.51 -7.95
N GLU A 71 12.44 14.18 -8.05
CA GLU A 71 12.11 13.26 -6.97
C GLU A 71 13.07 13.33 -5.77
N HIS A 72 12.51 13.16 -4.58
CA HIS A 72 13.20 12.87 -3.33
C HIS A 72 12.87 11.44 -2.89
N TYR A 73 13.79 10.80 -2.18
CA TYR A 73 13.59 9.49 -1.59
C TYR A 73 13.71 9.55 -0.07
N ASP A 74 12.82 8.86 0.62
CA ASP A 74 12.77 8.69 2.08
C ASP A 74 12.78 7.17 2.38
N ASN A 75 13.21 6.78 3.57
CA ASN A 75 13.06 5.43 4.10
C ASN A 75 11.90 5.30 5.12
N ALA A 76 11.05 6.33 5.25
CA ALA A 76 9.87 6.36 6.10
C ALA A 76 8.58 6.27 5.28
N GLU A 77 7.57 5.58 5.85
CA GLU A 77 6.21 5.53 5.32
C GLU A 77 5.36 6.66 5.93
N PRO A 78 4.32 7.16 5.24
CA PRO A 78 3.90 6.89 3.85
C PRO A 78 4.65 7.76 2.81
N ASP A 79 4.46 7.45 1.52
CA ASP A 79 4.93 8.31 0.42
C ASP A 79 4.17 9.64 0.46
N ASN A 80 4.89 10.76 0.43
CA ASN A 80 4.31 12.10 0.42
C ASN A 80 4.65 12.79 -0.91
N ILE A 81 3.64 13.04 -1.75
CA ILE A 81 3.82 13.73 -3.03
C ILE A 81 3.20 15.13 -2.92
N LEU A 82 4.04 16.17 -3.06
CA LEU A 82 3.60 17.56 -2.93
C LEU A 82 3.69 18.25 -4.30
N GLY A 83 2.53 18.67 -4.82
CA GLY A 83 2.45 19.48 -6.04
C GLY A 83 2.13 20.94 -5.71
N THR A 84 2.98 21.88 -6.15
CA THR A 84 2.71 23.33 -6.01
C THR A 84 2.43 23.94 -7.37
N LEU A 85 1.25 24.55 -7.57
CA LEU A 85 0.87 25.22 -8.82
C LEU A 85 0.68 26.73 -8.59
N SER A 86 1.67 27.55 -8.91
CA SER A 86 1.53 29.03 -8.85
C SER A 86 1.13 29.68 -10.19
N SER A 87 -0.16 29.91 -10.37
CA SER A 87 -0.72 31.20 -10.82
C SER A 87 -2.02 31.35 -10.05
N GLU A 88 -2.13 32.38 -9.21
CA GLU A 88 -3.24 32.70 -8.29
C GLU A 88 -4.22 31.54 -8.00
N GLY A 89 -3.89 30.70 -6.99
CA GLY A 89 -4.91 29.99 -6.23
C GLY A 89 -5.07 28.47 -6.41
N HIS A 90 -4.19 27.77 -7.12
CA HIS A 90 -4.30 26.30 -7.26
C HIS A 90 -3.25 25.54 -6.43
N LYS A 91 -3.69 24.77 -5.43
CA LYS A 91 -2.82 23.88 -4.64
C LYS A 91 -3.38 22.46 -4.70
N ALA A 92 -2.53 21.46 -4.92
CA ALA A 92 -2.90 20.05 -4.87
C ALA A 92 -1.96 19.30 -3.91
N ASP A 93 -2.51 18.83 -2.80
CA ASP A 93 -1.81 17.99 -1.84
C ASP A 93 -2.18 16.51 -2.12
N ILE A 94 -1.21 15.67 -2.47
CA ILE A 94 -1.43 14.25 -2.81
C ILE A 94 -0.65 13.36 -1.83
N ASN A 95 -1.33 12.86 -0.81
CA ASN A 95 -0.74 11.93 0.16
C ASN A 95 -1.02 10.49 -0.25
N VAL A 96 0.00 9.63 -0.19
CA VAL A 96 -0.14 8.29 -0.75
C VAL A 96 0.34 7.23 0.21
N TYR A 97 -0.65 6.47 0.69
CA TYR A 97 -0.45 5.43 1.66
C TYR A 97 -0.29 4.10 0.93
N GLY A 98 0.70 3.31 1.34
CA GLY A 98 0.79 1.93 0.89
C GLY A 98 -0.48 1.17 1.25
N TRP A 99 -0.91 0.27 0.37
CA TRP A 99 -2.17 -0.46 0.56
C TRP A 99 -2.16 -1.27 1.88
N LEU A 100 -3.28 -1.17 2.59
CA LEU A 100 -3.68 -1.99 3.75
C LEU A 100 -5.12 -2.45 3.50
N PRO A 101 -5.47 -3.69 3.85
CA PRO A 101 -6.84 -4.16 3.65
C PRO A 101 -7.82 -3.47 4.60
N TYR A 102 -9.10 -3.46 4.22
CA TYR A 102 -10.20 -3.05 5.11
C TYR A 102 -10.94 -4.25 5.70
N ILE A 103 -11.62 -4.06 6.83
CA ILE A 103 -12.42 -5.12 7.46
C ILE A 103 -13.51 -5.58 6.48
N GLY A 104 -13.57 -6.87 6.24
CA GLY A 104 -14.48 -7.50 5.31
C GLY A 104 -13.97 -7.63 3.88
N GLN A 105 -12.80 -7.06 3.56
CA GLN A 105 -12.15 -7.27 2.26
C GLN A 105 -11.75 -8.73 2.09
N VAL A 106 -11.91 -9.26 0.89
CA VAL A 106 -11.38 -10.57 0.52
C VAL A 106 -9.91 -10.40 0.14
N VAL A 107 -9.04 -11.23 0.69
CA VAL A 107 -7.59 -11.15 0.48
C VAL A 107 -7.00 -12.51 0.15
N VAL A 108 -5.88 -12.48 -0.58
CA VAL A 108 -5.03 -13.64 -0.81
C VAL A 108 -3.92 -13.68 0.24
N CYS A 109 -3.73 -14.84 0.84
CA CYS A 109 -2.77 -15.11 1.90
C CYS A 109 -1.79 -16.21 1.46
N LEU A 110 -0.52 -16.04 1.80
CA LEU A 110 0.51 -17.07 1.71
C LEU A 110 0.79 -17.62 3.11
N ILE A 111 0.51 -18.91 3.31
CA ILE A 111 0.66 -19.60 4.59
C ILE A 111 1.80 -20.63 4.50
N PRO A 112 2.88 -20.47 5.28
CA PRO A 112 3.94 -21.48 5.37
C PRO A 112 3.40 -22.81 5.90
N SER A 113 3.96 -23.94 5.45
CA SER A 113 3.50 -25.31 5.79
C SER A 113 3.50 -25.63 7.29
N ASN A 114 4.31 -24.90 8.03
CA ASN A 114 4.60 -25.00 9.45
C ASN A 114 4.07 -23.77 10.23
N GLY A 115 3.39 -22.85 9.53
CA GLY A 115 2.79 -21.67 10.15
C GLY A 115 1.44 -22.00 10.75
N GLU A 116 1.38 -22.17 12.07
CA GLU A 116 0.15 -22.28 12.87
C GLU A 116 -0.63 -20.95 12.87
N GLY A 117 -1.15 -20.53 11.71
CA GLY A 117 -1.89 -19.27 11.58
C GLY A 117 -1.01 -18.02 11.43
N CYS A 118 0.30 -18.19 11.19
CA CYS A 118 1.21 -17.14 10.75
C CYS A 118 1.34 -17.13 9.22
N GLY A 119 1.54 -15.97 8.62
CA GLY A 119 1.64 -15.84 7.16
C GLY A 119 1.59 -14.40 6.68
N TYR A 120 1.42 -14.23 5.36
CA TYR A 120 1.47 -12.94 4.69
C TYR A 120 0.20 -12.69 3.89
N ILE A 121 -0.35 -11.49 3.96
CA ILE A 121 -1.37 -11.01 3.03
C ILE A 121 -0.66 -10.37 1.85
N ILE A 122 -0.92 -10.87 0.64
CA ILE A 122 -0.19 -10.45 -0.57
C ILE A 122 -1.02 -9.56 -1.50
N GLY A 123 -2.34 -9.50 -1.31
CA GLY A 123 -3.21 -8.70 -2.16
C GLY A 123 -4.68 -8.80 -1.76
N GLY A 124 -5.44 -7.77 -2.10
CA GLY A 124 -6.90 -7.76 -2.05
C GLY A 124 -7.48 -8.30 -3.35
N VAL A 125 -8.66 -8.92 -3.25
CA VAL A 125 -9.45 -9.43 -4.38
C VAL A 125 -10.68 -8.55 -4.57
#